data_AF-A0A9E3S186-F1
#
_entry.id   AF-A0A9E3S186-F1
#
_cell.length_a   1.000
_cell.length_b   1.000
_cell.length_c   1.000
_cell.angle_alpha   90.00
_cell.angle_beta   90.00
_cell.angle_gamma   90.00
#
_symmetry.space_group_name_H-M   'P 1'
#
loop_
_entity.id
_entity.type
_entity.pdbx_description
1 polymer ?
#
loop_
_entity_poly.entity_id
_entity_poly.type
_entity_poly.pdbx_seq_one_letter_code
_entity_poly.pdbx_strand_id
1 'polypeptide(L)'
;MSIYRRSAEIPGLFKAIVFLICSAGLALANADIDRLLLLASQRYGDSGAASVAAWRDVLSQTAGQPDAAKLRRVNDFFNRRTRFGDDSDIWGKPDYWATPLETLGRAQGDCEDFAIAKYVTLKLLGVAPEKLRLTYVKARIGGPQSTVVQAHMVLSYYPAPDDEPLVLDNLISDIRPASRRPDLITIFGFNAEGLWVGGVAPRGNASQRLSKWQAVLARMREEGIE
;
A
#
# COMPACT_ATOMS: atom_id res chain seq x y z
N MET A 1 -29.01 -75.92 23.27
CA MET A 1 -30.33 -75.23 23.36
C MET A 1 -30.01 -73.74 23.32
N SER A 2 -29.92 -73.05 22.17
CA SER A 2 -31.02 -72.56 21.30
C SER A 2 -32.09 -71.83 22.17
N ILE A 3 -32.51 -70.57 21.98
CA ILE A 3 -32.81 -69.79 20.75
C ILE A 3 -32.85 -68.27 21.07
N TYR A 4 -32.48 -67.47 20.06
CA TYR A 4 -32.79 -66.07 19.68
C TYR A 4 -34.09 -65.35 20.13
N ARG A 5 -34.04 -64.01 20.35
CA ARG A 5 -34.74 -62.91 19.61
C ARG A 5 -34.47 -61.53 20.28
N ARG A 6 -33.80 -60.57 19.60
CA ARG A 6 -34.32 -59.38 18.83
C ARG A 6 -35.13 -58.38 19.68
N SER A 7 -35.08 -57.04 19.56
CA SER A 7 -34.23 -55.99 18.95
C SER A 7 -35.02 -54.67 19.07
N ALA A 8 -34.40 -53.55 19.45
CA ALA A 8 -34.76 -52.14 19.12
C ALA A 8 -33.69 -51.22 19.77
N GLU A 9 -32.71 -50.66 19.04
CA GLU A 9 -32.68 -49.31 18.40
C GLU A 9 -33.33 -48.20 19.26
N ILE A 10 -32.70 -47.04 19.59
CA ILE A 10 -31.99 -46.07 18.75
C ILE A 10 -30.87 -45.35 19.57
N PRO A 11 -29.75 -44.90 18.95
CA PRO A 11 -28.56 -44.35 19.63
C PRO A 11 -28.64 -42.83 19.92
N GLY A 12 -28.26 -42.45 21.14
CA GLY A 12 -28.04 -41.06 21.55
C GLY A 12 -26.73 -40.49 21.01
N LEU A 13 -26.79 -39.95 19.80
CA LEU A 13 -25.90 -38.97 19.19
C LEU A 13 -25.69 -37.78 20.14
N PHE A 14 -24.51 -37.58 20.76
CA PHE A 14 -23.97 -36.26 21.16
C PHE A 14 -22.59 -36.39 21.84
N LYS A 15 -21.51 -36.46 21.07
CA LYS A 15 -20.23 -35.80 21.40
C LYS A 15 -19.63 -35.28 20.11
N ALA A 16 -19.91 -34.01 19.86
CA ALA A 16 -19.57 -33.28 18.65
C ALA A 16 -18.05 -33.20 18.48
N ILE A 17 -17.56 -33.70 17.35
CA ILE A 17 -16.28 -33.31 16.78
C ILE A 17 -16.55 -31.95 16.13
N VAL A 18 -16.14 -30.87 16.80
CA VAL A 18 -16.02 -29.54 16.19
C VAL A 18 -14.59 -29.08 16.42
N PHE A 19 -13.69 -29.54 15.56
CA PHE A 19 -12.54 -28.73 15.19
C PHE A 19 -12.82 -28.20 13.79
N LEU A 20 -13.69 -27.18 13.74
CA LEU A 20 -13.86 -26.37 12.56
C LEU A 20 -12.55 -25.59 12.40
N ILE A 21 -11.66 -26.09 11.56
CA ILE A 21 -10.54 -25.29 11.05
C ILE A 21 -11.19 -24.19 10.21
N CYS A 22 -11.49 -23.06 10.85
CA CYS A 22 -11.70 -21.80 10.16
C CYS A 22 -10.37 -21.34 9.59
N SER A 23 -9.90 -22.00 8.54
CA SER A 23 -9.05 -21.34 7.55
C SER A 23 -9.94 -20.44 6.71
N ALA A 24 -10.48 -19.39 7.33
CA ALA A 24 -10.82 -18.19 6.59
C ALA A 24 -9.49 -17.68 6.07
N GLY A 25 -9.12 -18.11 4.86
CA GLY A 25 -7.96 -17.59 4.17
C GLY A 25 -8.13 -16.08 4.17
N LEU A 26 -7.20 -15.36 4.82
CA LEU A 26 -6.98 -13.98 4.46
C LEU A 26 -6.79 -13.99 2.95
N ALA A 27 -7.71 -13.36 2.21
CA ALA A 27 -7.43 -13.01 0.83
C ALA A 27 -6.24 -12.05 0.90
N LEU A 28 -5.04 -12.61 0.78
CA LEU A 28 -3.82 -11.84 0.60
C LEU A 28 -4.05 -11.03 -0.67
N ALA A 29 -3.73 -9.74 -0.62
CA ALA A 29 -3.68 -8.91 -1.83
C ALA A 29 -2.80 -9.65 -2.85
N ASN A 30 -3.37 -9.95 -4.01
CA ASN A 30 -2.72 -10.76 -5.03
C ASN A 30 -2.41 -9.86 -6.23
N ALA A 31 -1.20 -9.99 -6.75
CA ALA A 31 -0.81 -9.35 -8.00
C ALA A 31 -0.50 -10.44 -9.02
N ASP A 32 -1.10 -10.35 -10.20
CA ASP A 32 -0.73 -11.13 -11.37
C ASP A 32 0.57 -10.55 -11.96
N ILE A 33 1.70 -10.96 -11.38
CA ILE A 33 3.01 -10.41 -11.73
C ILE A 33 3.39 -10.71 -13.18
N ASP A 34 2.97 -11.85 -13.73
CA ASP A 34 3.27 -12.20 -15.11
C ASP A 34 2.52 -11.29 -16.09
N ARG A 35 1.25 -10.97 -15.80
CA ARG A 35 0.50 -9.94 -16.52
C ARG A 35 1.17 -8.57 -16.39
N LEU A 36 1.62 -8.18 -15.20
CA LEU A 36 2.30 -6.90 -14.99
C LEU A 36 3.60 -6.80 -15.78
N LEU A 37 4.38 -7.87 -15.87
CA LEU A 37 5.59 -7.95 -16.70
C LEU A 37 5.28 -7.78 -18.18
N LEU A 38 4.24 -8.45 -18.67
CA LEU A 38 3.78 -8.32 -20.05
C LEU A 38 3.33 -6.89 -20.35
N LEU A 39 2.50 -6.30 -19.49
CA LEU A 39 2.04 -4.92 -19.63
C LEU A 39 3.21 -3.93 -19.57
N ALA A 40 4.19 -4.16 -18.69
CA ALA A 40 5.37 -3.31 -18.59
C ALA A 40 6.20 -3.33 -19.86
N SER A 41 6.44 -4.52 -20.43
CA SER A 41 7.14 -4.68 -21.71
C SER A 41 6.39 -3.98 -22.85
N GLN A 42 5.06 -4.16 -22.93
CA GLN A 42 4.24 -3.55 -23.98
C GLN A 42 4.17 -2.02 -23.89
N ARG A 43 4.06 -1.46 -22.68
CA ARG A 43 3.84 -0.02 -22.47
C ARG A 43 5.14 0.78 -22.34
N TYR A 44 6.21 0.17 -21.86
CA TYR A 44 7.44 0.86 -21.45
C TYR A 44 8.73 0.16 -21.93
N GLY A 45 8.63 -0.90 -22.72
CA GLY A 45 9.77 -1.64 -23.27
C GLY A 45 10.57 -2.39 -22.21
N ASP A 46 11.79 -2.79 -22.59
CA ASP A 46 12.67 -3.63 -21.77
C ASP A 46 13.01 -3.00 -20.41
N SER A 47 13.15 -1.68 -20.36
CA SER A 47 13.42 -0.95 -19.12
C SER A 47 12.27 -1.09 -18.13
N GLY A 48 11.02 -0.91 -18.58
CA GLY A 48 9.85 -1.08 -17.72
C GLY A 48 9.68 -2.53 -17.26
N ALA A 49 9.89 -3.50 -18.16
CA ALA A 49 9.86 -4.91 -17.82
C ALA A 49 10.93 -5.26 -16.75
N ALA A 50 12.14 -4.71 -16.88
CA ALA A 50 13.20 -4.88 -15.89
C ALA A 50 12.85 -4.25 -14.52
N SER A 51 12.21 -3.08 -14.51
CA SER A 51 11.72 -2.45 -13.27
C SER A 51 10.67 -3.31 -12.55
N VAL A 52 9.71 -3.89 -13.29
CA VAL A 52 8.70 -4.78 -12.71
C VAL A 52 9.30 -6.12 -12.28
N ALA A 53 10.29 -6.65 -13.00
CA ALA A 53 11.01 -7.84 -12.57
C ALA A 53 11.76 -7.59 -11.25
N ALA A 54 12.41 -6.44 -11.09
CA ALA A 54 13.04 -6.06 -9.84
C ALA A 54 12.01 -5.88 -8.70
N TRP A 55 10.81 -5.39 -9.00
CA TRP A 55 9.72 -5.30 -8.02
C TRP A 55 9.20 -6.68 -7.60
N ARG A 56 9.09 -7.65 -8.53
CA ARG A 56 8.80 -9.05 -8.21
C ARG A 56 9.82 -9.64 -7.23
N ASP A 57 11.10 -9.32 -7.41
CA ASP A 57 12.17 -9.79 -6.52
C ASP A 57 12.04 -9.17 -5.11
N VAL A 58 11.63 -7.91 -5.01
CA VAL A 58 11.30 -7.29 -3.72
C VAL A 58 10.15 -8.02 -3.05
N LEU A 59 9.07 -8.32 -3.77
CA LEU A 59 7.92 -9.03 -3.22
C LEU A 59 8.31 -10.42 -2.71
N SER A 60 9.05 -11.20 -3.51
CA SER A 60 9.44 -12.57 -3.15
C SER A 60 10.45 -12.64 -1.99
N GLN A 61 11.46 -11.78 -1.98
CA GLN A 61 12.52 -11.79 -0.95
C GLN A 61 12.06 -11.21 0.39
N THR A 62 11.02 -10.36 0.37
CA THR A 62 10.53 -9.66 1.56
C THR A 62 9.28 -10.32 2.13
N ALA A 63 8.66 -11.25 1.40
CA ALA A 63 7.55 -12.05 1.89
C ALA A 63 7.94 -12.76 3.21
N GLY A 64 7.05 -12.72 4.19
CA GLY A 64 7.27 -13.34 5.51
C GLY A 64 8.17 -12.57 6.48
N GLN A 65 8.78 -11.45 6.08
CA GLN A 65 9.59 -10.62 6.99
C GLN A 65 8.73 -9.83 7.98
N PRO A 66 9.27 -9.36 9.13
CA PRO A 66 8.57 -8.45 10.02
C PRO A 66 8.25 -7.11 9.34
N ASP A 67 7.17 -6.44 9.78
CA ASP A 67 6.72 -5.15 9.22
C ASP A 67 7.87 -4.13 9.10
N ALA A 68 8.69 -3.96 10.14
CA ALA A 68 9.81 -3.03 10.12
C ALA A 68 10.82 -3.30 8.98
N ALA A 69 11.05 -4.57 8.62
CA ALA A 69 11.92 -4.93 7.49
C ALA A 69 11.22 -4.69 6.15
N LYS A 70 9.92 -4.99 6.03
CA LYS A 70 9.10 -4.66 4.87
C LYS A 70 9.11 -3.16 4.58
N LEU A 71 8.85 -2.33 5.60
CA LEU A 71 8.82 -0.87 5.48
C LEU A 71 10.13 -0.32 4.91
N ARG A 72 11.28 -0.73 5.49
CA ARG A 72 12.61 -0.30 5.02
C ARG A 72 12.86 -0.72 3.58
N ARG A 73 12.64 -2.00 3.25
CA ARG A 73 12.93 -2.55 1.94
C ARG A 73 12.07 -1.90 0.85
N VAL A 74 10.80 -1.67 1.12
CA VAL A 74 9.88 -1.00 0.19
C VAL A 74 10.23 0.48 0.04
N ASN A 75 10.52 1.20 1.14
CA ASN A 75 10.89 2.60 1.10
C ASN A 75 12.16 2.83 0.27
N ASP A 76 13.20 2.04 0.53
CA ASP A 76 14.48 2.11 -0.18
C ASP A 76 14.34 1.75 -1.65
N PHE A 77 13.52 0.76 -1.98
CA PHE A 77 13.33 0.32 -3.36
C PHE A 77 12.77 1.45 -4.23
N PHE A 78 11.63 2.04 -3.84
CA PHE A 78 11.00 3.12 -4.62
C PHE A 78 11.83 4.39 -4.61
N ASN A 79 12.45 4.76 -3.48
CA ASN A 79 13.32 5.94 -3.42
C ASN A 79 14.56 5.83 -4.33
N ARG A 80 14.99 4.60 -4.68
CA ARG A 80 16.12 4.39 -5.61
C ARG A 80 15.70 4.14 -7.06
N ARG A 81 14.51 3.57 -7.28
CA ARG A 81 14.03 3.21 -8.64
C ARG A 81 13.26 4.33 -9.33
N THR A 82 12.75 5.29 -8.57
CA THR A 82 11.92 6.35 -9.11
C THR A 82 12.63 7.69 -8.96
N ARG A 83 12.70 8.46 -10.06
CA ARG A 83 13.15 9.85 -10.03
C ARG A 83 11.96 10.77 -9.76
N PHE A 84 12.12 11.73 -8.85
CA PHE A 84 11.11 12.75 -8.63
C PHE A 84 10.95 13.66 -9.86
N GLY A 85 9.72 13.98 -10.25
CA GLY A 85 9.41 14.93 -11.31
C GLY A 85 7.93 15.33 -11.31
N ASP A 86 7.59 16.42 -11.99
CA ASP A 86 6.22 16.94 -12.02
C ASP A 86 5.34 16.21 -13.04
N ASP A 87 4.06 16.06 -12.73
CA ASP A 87 3.10 15.36 -13.58
C ASP A 87 2.91 15.99 -14.97
N SER A 88 3.11 17.31 -15.09
CA SER A 88 3.03 17.99 -16.38
C SER A 88 4.10 17.47 -17.34
N ASP A 89 5.26 17.11 -16.82
CA ASP A 89 6.40 16.64 -17.61
C ASP A 89 6.31 15.12 -17.85
N ILE A 90 5.84 14.38 -16.85
CA ILE A 90 5.78 12.91 -16.91
C ILE A 90 4.54 12.43 -17.70
N TRP A 91 3.37 13.02 -17.40
CA TRP A 91 2.05 12.56 -17.85
C TRP A 91 1.34 13.54 -18.78
N GLY A 92 1.88 14.76 -18.95
CA GLY A 92 1.20 15.82 -19.72
C GLY A 92 -0.09 16.31 -19.06
N LYS A 93 -0.21 16.12 -17.74
CA LYS A 93 -1.40 16.45 -16.95
C LYS A 93 -0.99 17.26 -15.72
N PRO A 94 -1.84 18.16 -15.22
CA PRO A 94 -1.47 18.99 -14.07
C PRO A 94 -1.38 18.21 -12.75
N ASP A 95 -2.09 17.08 -12.63
CA ASP A 95 -2.09 16.23 -11.43
C ASP A 95 -2.70 14.85 -11.82
N TYR A 96 -1.86 13.83 -11.85
CA TYR A 96 -2.10 12.45 -12.29
C TYR A 96 -1.50 11.44 -11.32
N TRP A 97 -2.34 10.80 -10.52
CA TRP A 97 -1.89 9.75 -9.61
C TRP A 97 -1.64 8.46 -10.37
N ALA A 98 -0.42 7.96 -10.33
CA ALA A 98 0.02 6.77 -11.04
C ALA A 98 -0.19 5.47 -10.23
N THR A 99 -0.40 4.35 -10.93
CA THR A 99 -0.32 3.01 -10.34
C THR A 99 1.15 2.62 -10.08
N PRO A 100 1.42 1.55 -9.31
CA PRO A 100 2.78 1.03 -9.17
C PRO A 100 3.41 0.63 -10.51
N LEU A 101 2.62 0.04 -11.43
CA LEU A 101 3.09 -0.29 -12.78
C LEU A 101 3.49 0.96 -13.56
N GLU A 102 2.64 2.00 -13.52
CA GLU A 102 2.89 3.27 -14.20
C GLU A 102 4.17 3.95 -13.66
N THR A 103 4.31 4.02 -12.33
CA THR A 103 5.47 4.59 -11.64
C THR A 103 6.76 3.85 -12.01
N LEU A 104 6.76 2.52 -11.95
CA LEU A 104 7.92 1.68 -12.28
C LEU A 104 8.24 1.72 -13.78
N GLY A 105 7.23 1.76 -14.63
CA GLY A 105 7.36 1.81 -16.07
C GLY A 105 8.02 3.10 -16.56
N ARG A 106 7.65 4.24 -15.97
CA ARG A 106 8.27 5.55 -16.27
C ARG A 106 9.56 5.80 -15.49
N ALA A 107 9.82 5.03 -14.44
CA ALA A 107 10.87 5.26 -13.45
C ALA A 107 10.86 6.70 -12.91
N GLN A 108 9.67 7.30 -12.86
CA GLN A 108 9.42 8.68 -12.49
C GLN A 108 8.05 8.79 -11.83
N GLY A 109 7.91 9.78 -10.96
CA GLY A 109 6.65 10.14 -10.32
C GLY A 109 6.87 11.32 -9.38
N ASP A 110 5.79 11.91 -8.90
CA ASP A 110 5.83 12.96 -7.89
C ASP A 110 5.60 12.38 -6.47
N CYS A 111 5.11 13.15 -5.49
CA CYS A 111 5.04 12.68 -4.11
C CYS A 111 3.99 11.57 -3.88
N GLU A 112 2.81 11.67 -4.50
CA GLU A 112 1.76 10.67 -4.35
C GLU A 112 2.12 9.36 -5.02
N ASP A 113 2.80 9.38 -6.16
CA ASP A 113 3.17 8.19 -6.91
C ASP A 113 4.06 7.27 -6.05
N PHE A 114 5.02 7.87 -5.34
CA PHE A 114 5.85 7.14 -4.38
C PHE A 114 5.02 6.61 -3.21
N ALA A 115 4.14 7.42 -2.64
CA ALA A 115 3.33 7.02 -1.49
C ALA A 115 2.37 5.87 -1.85
N ILE A 116 1.72 5.95 -3.02
CA ILE A 116 0.82 4.93 -3.57
C ILE A 116 1.58 3.63 -3.84
N ALA A 117 2.72 3.71 -4.54
CA ALA A 117 3.49 2.51 -4.88
C ALA A 117 4.00 1.77 -3.62
N LYS A 118 4.43 2.52 -2.59
CA LYS A 118 4.80 1.97 -1.28
C LYS A 118 3.59 1.35 -0.58
N TYR A 119 2.44 2.03 -0.56
CA TYR A 119 1.21 1.56 0.08
C TYR A 119 0.76 0.23 -0.52
N VAL A 120 0.66 0.15 -1.85
CA VAL A 120 0.23 -1.06 -2.55
C VAL A 120 1.21 -2.19 -2.32
N THR A 121 2.52 -1.93 -2.42
CA THR A 121 3.53 -2.98 -2.20
C THR A 121 3.50 -3.53 -0.78
N LEU A 122 3.30 -2.69 0.23
CA LEU A 122 3.18 -3.16 1.62
C LEU A 122 1.91 -3.98 1.85
N LYS A 123 0.79 -3.61 1.21
CA LYS A 123 -0.42 -4.44 1.21
C LYS A 123 -0.19 -5.81 0.58
N LEU A 124 0.48 -5.87 -0.59
CA LEU A 124 0.85 -7.13 -1.25
C LEU A 124 1.78 -7.99 -0.37
N LEU A 125 2.60 -7.36 0.47
CA LEU A 125 3.43 -8.03 1.47
C LEU A 125 2.67 -8.41 2.76
N GLY A 126 1.34 -8.23 2.80
CA GLY A 126 0.49 -8.61 3.92
C GLY A 126 0.55 -7.66 5.12
N VAL A 127 1.00 -6.40 4.94
CA VAL A 127 0.82 -5.39 5.99
C VAL A 127 -0.66 -5.00 6.01
N ALA A 128 -1.25 -5.04 7.21
CA ALA A 128 -2.67 -4.80 7.40
C ALA A 128 -3.05 -3.36 6.96
N PRO A 129 -4.08 -3.17 6.12
CA PRO A 129 -4.45 -1.86 5.57
C PRO A 129 -4.75 -0.78 6.62
N GLU A 130 -5.28 -1.18 7.78
CA GLU A 130 -5.59 -0.29 8.89
C GLU A 130 -4.34 0.36 9.51
N LYS A 131 -3.16 -0.24 9.29
CA LYS A 131 -1.86 0.32 9.69
C LYS A 131 -1.33 1.34 8.69
N LEU A 132 -1.90 1.45 7.49
CA LEU A 132 -1.33 2.23 6.39
C LEU A 132 -2.25 3.38 6.01
N ARG A 133 -1.73 4.61 5.99
CA ARG A 133 -2.47 5.80 5.56
C ARG A 133 -1.64 6.66 4.62
N LEU A 134 -2.16 6.92 3.42
CA LEU A 134 -1.67 7.99 2.56
C LEU A 134 -1.97 9.32 3.26
N THR A 135 -0.93 10.09 3.55
CA THR A 135 -1.01 11.27 4.43
C THR A 135 -0.61 12.51 3.66
N TYR A 136 -1.56 13.44 3.54
CA TYR A 136 -1.32 14.72 2.93
C TYR A 136 -0.79 15.71 3.97
N VAL A 137 0.33 16.34 3.65
CA VAL A 137 1.07 17.23 4.55
C VAL A 137 1.44 18.53 3.84
N LYS A 138 1.79 19.54 4.62
CA LYS A 138 2.59 20.67 4.14
C LYS A 138 4.04 20.42 4.51
N ALA A 139 4.91 20.29 3.52
CA ALA A 139 6.34 20.07 3.71
C ALA A 139 7.12 21.39 3.64
N ARG A 140 8.03 21.60 4.59
CA ARG A 140 9.04 22.68 4.55
C ARG A 140 10.29 22.19 3.84
N ILE A 141 10.46 22.60 2.59
CA ILE A 141 11.51 22.06 1.70
C ILE A 141 12.88 22.58 2.13
N GLY A 142 13.83 21.68 2.40
CA GLY A 142 15.14 22.02 2.97
C GLY A 142 15.16 22.01 4.50
N GLY A 143 14.06 21.63 5.15
CA GLY A 143 13.99 21.36 6.58
C GLY A 143 13.09 22.32 7.37
N PRO A 144 13.00 22.14 8.71
CA PRO A 144 11.97 22.76 9.53
C PRO A 144 12.01 24.30 9.58
N GLN A 145 13.16 24.90 9.26
CA GLN A 145 13.36 26.35 9.23
C GLN A 145 13.12 26.96 7.85
N SER A 146 12.77 26.15 6.85
CA SER A 146 12.52 26.65 5.51
C SER A 146 11.23 27.47 5.44
N THR A 147 11.31 28.57 4.69
CA THR A 147 10.16 29.40 4.31
C THR A 147 9.43 28.85 3.08
N VAL A 148 10.02 27.87 2.37
CA VAL A 148 9.42 27.22 1.22
C VAL A 148 8.50 26.11 1.71
N VAL A 149 7.19 26.33 1.59
CA VAL A 149 6.16 25.36 1.98
C VAL A 149 5.46 24.83 0.74
N GLN A 150 5.40 23.51 0.59
CA GLN A 150 4.76 22.85 -0.54
C GLN A 150 3.76 21.79 -0.06
N ALA A 151 2.73 21.55 -0.88
CA ALA A 151 1.89 20.38 -0.73
C ALA A 151 2.74 19.12 -0.94
N HIS A 152 2.53 18.10 -0.12
CA HIS A 152 3.29 16.86 -0.21
C HIS A 152 2.46 15.67 0.26
N MET A 153 2.78 14.48 -0.22
CA MET A 153 2.17 13.23 0.23
C MET A 153 3.23 12.25 0.72
N VAL A 154 2.95 11.61 1.86
CA VAL A 154 3.79 10.57 2.46
C VAL A 154 2.93 9.35 2.80
N LEU A 155 3.57 8.21 3.02
CA LEU A 155 2.90 7.05 3.59
C LEU A 155 3.18 6.98 5.10
N SER A 156 2.13 6.98 5.90
CA SER A 156 2.21 6.78 7.35
C SER A 156 1.91 5.33 7.71
N TYR A 157 2.77 4.72 8.52
CA TYR A 157 2.57 3.40 9.13
C TYR A 157 2.31 3.52 10.63
N TYR A 158 1.22 2.95 11.10
CA TYR A 158 0.81 2.92 12.51
C TYR A 158 1.07 1.50 13.07
N PRO A 159 2.04 1.31 13.99
CA PRO A 159 2.26 0.00 14.61
C PRO A 159 0.99 -0.52 15.33
N ALA A 160 0.26 0.39 16.00
CA ALA A 160 -1.08 0.23 16.55
C ALA A 160 -1.95 1.48 16.28
N PRO A 161 -3.30 1.40 16.37
CA PRO A 161 -4.20 2.49 15.96
C PRO A 161 -3.94 3.88 16.56
N ASP A 162 -3.50 3.92 17.83
CA ASP A 162 -3.24 5.15 18.59
C ASP A 162 -1.73 5.45 18.73
N ASP A 163 -0.87 4.64 18.12
CA ASP A 163 0.57 4.87 18.15
C ASP A 163 0.97 6.06 17.27
N GLU A 164 2.12 6.65 17.60
CA GLU A 164 2.77 7.59 16.72
C GLU A 164 3.17 6.90 15.40
N PRO A 165 2.80 7.48 14.23
CA PRO A 165 3.13 6.86 12.96
C PRO A 165 4.61 7.03 12.59
N LEU A 166 5.13 6.01 11.91
CA LEU A 166 6.36 6.09 11.14
C LEU A 166 6.07 6.65 9.75
N VAL A 167 6.90 7.58 9.29
CA VAL A 167 6.75 8.26 8.00
C VAL A 167 7.70 7.67 6.97
N LEU A 168 7.13 7.19 5.87
CA LEU A 168 7.83 6.76 4.66
C LEU A 168 7.69 7.87 3.61
N ASP A 169 8.79 8.48 3.23
CA ASP A 169 8.86 9.69 2.42
C ASP A 169 9.82 9.49 1.22
N ASN A 170 9.67 10.29 0.18
CA ASN A 170 10.60 10.38 -0.95
C ASN A 170 11.58 11.55 -0.82
N LEU A 171 11.30 12.56 0.03
CA LEU A 171 12.25 13.65 0.29
C LEU A 171 13.46 13.19 1.10
N ILE A 172 13.24 12.27 2.04
CA ILE A 172 14.31 11.61 2.82
C ILE A 172 14.03 10.11 2.88
N SER A 173 15.08 9.29 2.85
CA SER A 173 14.94 7.82 2.88
C SER A 173 14.87 7.25 4.29
N ASP A 174 15.26 8.00 5.32
CA ASP A 174 15.13 7.56 6.71
C ASP A 174 13.66 7.50 7.11
N ILE A 175 13.21 6.32 7.53
CA ILE A 175 11.90 6.15 8.15
C ILE A 175 11.97 6.68 9.58
N ARG A 176 11.18 7.70 9.89
CA ARG A 176 11.21 8.40 11.19
C ARG A 176 9.81 8.49 11.80
N PRO A 177 9.68 8.48 13.13
CA PRO A 177 8.45 8.88 13.79
C PRO A 177 8.03 10.29 13.38
N ALA A 178 6.73 10.58 13.34
CA ALA A 178 6.20 11.88 12.91
C ALA A 178 6.76 13.07 13.72
N SER A 179 6.96 12.92 15.02
CA SER A 179 7.60 13.92 15.90
C SER A 179 9.04 14.26 15.52
N ARG A 180 9.72 13.35 14.80
CA ARG A 180 11.07 13.53 14.24
C ARG A 180 11.05 14.06 12.81
N ARG A 181 9.88 14.50 12.33
CA ARG A 181 9.65 15.20 11.04
C ARG A 181 8.94 16.55 11.25
N PRO A 182 9.51 17.49 12.02
CA PRO A 182 8.89 18.81 12.24
C PRO A 182 8.83 19.69 10.97
N ASP A 183 9.48 19.25 9.89
CA ASP A 183 9.35 19.79 8.55
C ASP A 183 8.00 19.45 7.88
N LEU A 184 7.27 18.45 8.38
CA LEU A 184 5.97 18.04 7.85
C LEU A 184 4.83 18.44 8.80
N ILE A 185 3.82 19.13 8.26
CA ILE A 185 2.58 19.45 8.99
C ILE A 185 1.43 18.65 8.40
N THR A 186 0.90 17.70 9.14
CA THR A 186 -0.23 16.87 8.72
C THR A 186 -1.50 17.68 8.54
N ILE A 187 -2.19 17.47 7.42
CA ILE A 187 -3.53 18.03 7.18
C ILE A 187 -4.58 16.92 7.35
N PHE A 188 -4.44 15.80 6.64
CA PHE A 188 -5.31 14.63 6.77
C PHE A 188 -4.60 13.36 6.26
N GLY A 189 -5.09 12.18 6.66
CA GLY A 189 -4.67 10.89 6.13
C GLY A 189 -5.86 10.08 5.64
N PHE A 190 -5.68 9.23 4.65
CA PHE A 190 -6.73 8.38 4.08
C PHE A 190 -6.15 7.04 3.63
N ASN A 191 -7.01 6.04 3.50
CA ASN A 191 -6.70 4.78 2.84
C ASN A 191 -7.93 4.30 2.05
N ALA A 192 -7.93 3.04 1.61
CA ALA A 192 -9.08 2.48 0.88
C ALA A 192 -10.37 2.36 1.72
N GLU A 193 -10.27 2.41 3.05
CA GLU A 193 -11.36 2.12 3.99
C GLU A 193 -11.89 3.38 4.70
N GLY A 194 -11.14 4.49 4.74
CA GLY A 194 -11.56 5.68 5.47
C GLY A 194 -10.70 6.92 5.29
N LEU A 195 -11.18 8.03 5.88
CA LEU A 195 -10.54 9.35 5.93
C LEU A 195 -10.37 9.77 7.39
N TRP A 196 -9.16 10.11 7.80
CA TRP A 196 -8.78 10.61 9.12
C TRP A 196 -8.28 12.04 9.03
N VAL A 197 -8.77 12.90 9.90
CA VAL A 197 -8.50 14.34 9.86
C VAL A 197 -7.60 14.72 11.04
N GLY A 198 -6.42 15.27 10.75
CA GLY A 198 -5.40 15.59 11.75
C GLY A 198 -5.67 16.90 12.50
N GLY A 199 -6.79 16.97 13.24
CA GLY A 199 -7.09 18.08 14.16
C GLY A 199 -7.60 19.39 13.51
N VAL A 200 -7.71 19.46 12.18
CA VAL A 200 -8.33 20.58 11.45
C VAL A 200 -9.24 20.01 10.38
N ALA A 201 -10.55 20.34 10.40
CA ALA A 201 -11.52 19.92 9.39
C ALA A 201 -10.94 20.06 7.96
N PRO A 202 -11.14 19.08 7.05
CA PRO A 202 -10.57 19.16 5.72
C PRO A 202 -11.11 20.40 5.02
N ARG A 203 -10.26 21.42 4.85
CA ARG A 203 -10.58 22.57 3.99
C ARG A 203 -10.11 22.21 2.58
N GLY A 204 -11.04 21.83 1.69
CA GLY A 204 -10.80 21.64 0.25
C GLY A 204 -11.14 20.26 -0.32
N ASN A 205 -10.58 19.97 -1.51
CA ASN A 205 -10.91 18.94 -2.50
C ASN A 205 -10.73 17.45 -2.07
N ALA A 206 -11.08 17.08 -0.83
CA ALA A 206 -11.01 15.69 -0.36
C ALA A 206 -11.79 14.72 -1.27
N SER A 207 -12.94 15.17 -1.81
CA SER A 207 -13.73 14.41 -2.78
C SER A 207 -13.00 14.17 -4.10
N GLN A 208 -12.29 15.16 -4.65
CA GLN A 208 -11.50 15.03 -5.88
C GLN A 208 -10.31 14.08 -5.69
N ARG A 209 -9.67 14.10 -4.52
CA ARG A 209 -8.57 13.15 -4.23
C ARG A 209 -9.09 11.74 -4.04
N LEU A 210 -10.24 11.59 -3.39
CA LEU A 210 -10.90 10.29 -3.30
C LEU A 210 -11.28 9.76 -4.68
N SER A 211 -11.74 10.62 -5.60
CA SER A 211 -12.04 10.19 -6.98
C SER A 211 -10.78 9.83 -7.76
N LYS A 212 -9.65 10.55 -7.58
CA LYS A 212 -8.36 10.16 -8.16
C LYS A 212 -7.89 8.81 -7.63
N TRP A 213 -7.97 8.60 -6.32
CA TRP A 213 -7.65 7.33 -5.70
C TRP A 213 -8.51 6.19 -6.24
N GLN A 214 -9.82 6.41 -6.39
CA GLN A 214 -10.72 5.44 -7.03
C GLN A 214 -10.31 5.14 -8.48
N ALA A 215 -9.86 6.14 -9.23
CA ALA A 215 -9.34 5.94 -10.59
C ALA A 215 -8.04 5.11 -10.61
N VAL A 216 -7.13 5.31 -9.65
CA VAL A 216 -5.94 4.46 -9.48
C VAL A 216 -6.36 3.02 -9.19
N LEU A 217 -7.28 2.81 -8.25
CA LEU A 217 -7.78 1.47 -7.90
C LEU A 217 -8.49 0.77 -9.06
N ALA A 218 -9.14 1.51 -9.96
CA ALA A 218 -9.74 0.95 -11.17
C ALA A 218 -8.66 0.47 -12.15
N ARG A 219 -7.66 1.32 -12.44
CA ARG A 219 -6.55 0.95 -13.34
C ARG A 219 -5.70 -0.19 -12.79
N MET A 220 -5.45 -0.22 -11.48
CA MET A 220 -4.75 -1.34 -10.82
C MET A 220 -5.47 -2.68 -11.03
N ARG A 221 -6.80 -2.71 -10.93
CA ARG A 221 -7.59 -3.92 -11.21
C ARG A 221 -7.47 -4.36 -12.67
N GLU A 222 -7.47 -3.42 -13.61
CA GLU A 222 -7.21 -3.71 -15.03
C GLU A 222 -5.79 -4.23 -15.27
N GLU A 223 -4.82 -3.83 -14.44
CA GLU A 223 -3.43 -4.26 -14.49
C GLU A 223 -3.18 -5.60 -13.82
N GLY A 224 -4.15 -6.11 -13.04
CA GLY A 224 -4.04 -7.38 -12.30
C GLY A 224 -3.52 -7.23 -10.88
N ILE A 225 -3.73 -6.07 -10.24
CA ILE A 225 -3.46 -5.85 -8.81
C ILE A 225 -4.80 -5.71 -8.07
N GLU A 226 -5.05 -6.60 -7.11
CA GLU A 226 -6.27 -6.64 -6.28
C GLU A 226 -6.02 -6.28 -4.81
#